data_AF-A0A524PIK1-F1
#
_entry.id   AF-A0A524PIK1-F1
#
_cell.length_a   1.000
_cell.length_b   1.000
_cell.length_c   1.000
_cell.angle_alpha   90.00
_cell.angle_beta   90.00
_cell.angle_gamma   90.00
#
_symmetry.space_group_name_H-M   'P 1'
#
loop_
_entity.id
_entity.type
_entity.pdbx_description
1 polymer ?
#
loop_
_entity_poly.entity_id
_entity_poly.type
_entity_poly.pdbx_seq_one_letter_code
_entity_poly.pdbx_strand_id
1 'polypeptide(L)'
;MSQSQRGCIDVGLRVIAVLMAVGLMLSLPLALAGRSFGRVLFRPNVLTAVLSESVLESGVLKTAIRENLLTRAEFDPAQGQGDDLGRYLKYLSPAQREEIYIALIPPNWIEQQINQVLGDLYAWLDDDRTLPVITLDLQPIKTNLLRGGINRFVDSVVDSWPSCKPEQVEVLQGEFIEGGRLPETLCEPPEPLRGRMVDLVTIAFEEQTRQLPDSAPLIERSASVGEFIALKEQLRFIRALMLWGWMLPLSLLGLIMAFAVRAWSDFGRWWGVPLLLGGVSTLILAIFLSGIREDLISGWVSGVGSGVFLQSILAAALEGMYRAGLRPIWLLALFVIGSGWMLRRLVRRVNAKPQKGSEVGPGTPAGVVTRVLPAENQASEPEEGIEPPAGIFG
;
A
#
# COMPACT_ATOMS: atom_id res chain seq x y z
N MET A 1 -51.31 -3.59 31.50
CA MET A 1 -49.91 -3.17 31.77
C MET A 1 -49.93 -1.88 32.55
N SER A 2 -49.43 -1.89 33.78
CA SER A 2 -49.44 -0.72 34.68
C SER A 2 -48.52 0.39 34.15
N GLN A 3 -48.79 1.65 34.50
CA GLN A 3 -47.95 2.80 34.15
C GLN A 3 -46.48 2.60 34.56
N SER A 4 -46.25 1.86 35.65
CA SER A 4 -44.92 1.45 36.11
C SER A 4 -44.19 0.52 35.13
N GLN A 5 -44.88 -0.45 34.52
CA GLN A 5 -44.26 -1.37 33.55
C GLN A 5 -43.80 -0.67 32.26
N ARG A 6 -44.50 0.38 31.81
CA ARG A 6 -44.10 1.15 30.62
C ARG A 6 -42.79 1.91 30.86
N GLY A 7 -42.55 2.40 32.08
CA GLY A 7 -41.32 3.12 32.44
C GLY A 7 -40.08 2.22 32.38
N CYS A 8 -40.16 1.01 32.93
CA CYS A 8 -39.02 0.08 32.95
C CYS A 8 -38.57 -0.34 31.54
N ILE A 9 -39.52 -0.60 30.64
CA ILE A 9 -39.22 -1.00 29.24
C ILE A 9 -38.54 0.16 28.50
N ASP A 10 -38.99 1.40 28.72
CA ASP A 10 -38.43 2.57 28.05
C ASP A 10 -36.97 2.84 28.46
N VAL A 11 -36.67 2.66 29.74
CA VAL A 11 -35.30 2.77 30.26
C VAL A 11 -34.42 1.67 29.68
N GLY A 12 -34.90 0.42 29.65
CA GLY A 12 -34.15 -0.70 29.08
C GLY A 12 -33.78 -0.49 27.61
N LEU A 13 -34.74 -0.07 26.78
CA LEU A 13 -34.50 0.23 25.36
C LEU A 13 -33.49 1.37 25.16
N ARG A 14 -33.52 2.40 26.00
CA ARG A 14 -32.53 3.50 25.94
C ARG A 14 -31.13 3.03 26.27
N VAL A 15 -30.96 2.18 27.29
CA VAL A 15 -29.65 1.61 27.63
C VAL A 15 -29.11 0.78 26.47
N ILE A 16 -29.94 -0.05 25.86
CA ILE A 16 -29.56 -0.84 24.66
C ILE A 16 -29.13 0.08 23.52
N ALA A 17 -29.89 1.15 23.24
CA ALA A 17 -29.55 2.10 22.18
C ALA A 17 -28.21 2.82 22.45
N VAL A 18 -27.91 3.17 23.70
CA VAL A 18 -26.61 3.76 24.09
C VAL A 18 -25.48 2.74 23.87
N LEU A 19 -25.65 1.49 24.29
CA LEU A 19 -24.65 0.44 24.07
C LEU A 19 -24.39 0.21 22.57
N MET A 20 -25.44 0.19 21.75
CA MET A 20 -25.32 0.11 20.29
C MET A 20 -24.61 1.33 19.70
N ALA A 21 -24.88 2.54 20.21
CA ALA A 21 -24.19 3.76 19.77
C ALA A 21 -22.69 3.73 20.10
N VAL A 22 -22.31 3.20 21.27
CA VAL A 22 -20.91 2.96 21.63
C VAL A 22 -20.28 1.91 20.71
N GLY A 23 -20.98 0.80 20.46
CA GLY A 23 -20.55 -0.23 19.51
C GLY A 23 -20.36 0.33 18.09
N LEU A 24 -21.24 1.23 17.64
CA LEU A 24 -21.12 1.93 16.37
C LEU A 24 -19.89 2.83 16.34
N MET A 25 -19.65 3.62 17.40
CA MET A 25 -18.49 4.50 17.52
C MET A 25 -17.17 3.72 17.44
N LEU A 26 -17.11 2.53 18.03
CA LEU A 26 -15.92 1.68 18.00
C LEU A 26 -15.77 0.91 16.67
N SER A 27 -16.87 0.37 16.12
CA SER A 27 -16.80 -0.44 14.91
C SER A 27 -16.59 0.37 13.63
N LEU A 28 -17.09 1.61 13.58
CA LEU A 28 -16.98 2.47 12.39
C LEU A 28 -15.53 2.73 11.96
N PRO A 29 -14.59 3.16 12.83
CA PRO A 29 -13.20 3.38 12.42
C PRO A 29 -12.53 2.10 11.92
N LEU A 30 -12.76 0.95 12.58
CA LEU A 30 -12.23 -0.34 12.13
C LEU A 30 -12.82 -0.76 10.79
N ALA A 31 -14.12 -0.56 10.58
CA ALA A 31 -14.78 -0.91 9.32
C ALA A 31 -14.33 -0.03 8.15
N LEU A 32 -14.14 1.27 8.38
CA LEU A 32 -13.62 2.19 7.35
C LEU A 32 -12.16 1.91 7.02
N ALA A 33 -11.31 1.67 8.04
CA ALA A 33 -9.93 1.28 7.84
C ALA A 33 -9.84 -0.06 7.11
N GLY A 34 -10.54 -1.09 7.59
CA GLY A 34 -10.59 -2.41 6.99
C GLY A 34 -11.07 -2.38 5.54
N ARG A 35 -12.13 -1.64 5.23
CA ARG A 35 -12.61 -1.47 3.84
C ARG A 35 -11.62 -0.73 2.96
N SER A 36 -10.88 0.22 3.51
CA SER A 36 -9.89 0.96 2.76
C SER A 36 -8.69 0.09 2.42
N PHE A 37 -8.05 -0.49 3.44
CA PHE A 37 -6.92 -1.38 3.27
C PHE A 37 -7.31 -2.62 2.47
N GLY A 38 -8.48 -3.22 2.69
CA GLY A 38 -8.97 -4.35 1.93
C GLY A 38 -9.16 -4.05 0.43
N ARG A 39 -9.49 -2.81 0.05
CA ARG A 39 -9.54 -2.42 -1.37
C ARG A 39 -8.16 -2.32 -2.02
N VAL A 40 -7.12 -2.03 -1.24
CA VAL A 40 -5.73 -2.01 -1.74
C VAL A 40 -5.17 -3.43 -1.75
N LEU A 41 -5.30 -4.14 -0.63
CA LEU A 41 -4.77 -5.47 -0.37
C LEU A 41 -5.41 -6.59 -1.18
N PHE A 42 -6.69 -6.48 -1.52
CA PHE A 42 -7.44 -7.56 -2.18
C PHE A 42 -7.99 -7.18 -3.56
N ARG A 43 -7.48 -6.11 -4.17
CA ARG A 43 -7.73 -5.81 -5.58
C ARG A 43 -6.42 -5.93 -6.35
N PRO A 44 -6.29 -6.92 -7.25
CA PRO A 44 -5.03 -7.18 -7.95
C PRO A 44 -4.52 -5.93 -8.66
N ASN A 45 -5.38 -5.23 -9.42
CA ASN A 45 -5.00 -4.04 -10.17
C ASN A 45 -4.51 -2.87 -9.30
N VAL A 46 -5.00 -2.75 -8.06
CA VAL A 46 -4.57 -1.67 -7.15
C VAL A 46 -3.26 -2.06 -6.50
N LEU A 47 -3.13 -3.31 -6.07
CA LEU A 47 -1.91 -3.80 -5.45
C LEU A 47 -0.74 -3.80 -6.45
N THR A 48 -0.95 -4.24 -7.69
CA THR A 48 0.07 -4.20 -8.75
C THR A 48 0.53 -2.79 -9.03
N ALA A 49 -0.39 -1.83 -9.14
CA ALA A 49 -0.05 -0.42 -9.33
C ALA A 49 0.78 0.13 -8.15
N VAL A 50 0.37 -0.18 -6.92
CA VAL A 50 1.09 0.23 -5.70
C VAL A 50 2.47 -0.41 -5.62
N LEU A 51 2.61 -1.70 -5.94
CA LEU A 51 3.92 -2.37 -5.94
C LEU A 51 4.80 -1.85 -7.07
N SER A 52 4.25 -1.63 -8.27
CA SER A 52 5.00 -1.08 -9.40
C SER A 52 5.55 0.31 -9.05
N GLU A 53 4.70 1.21 -8.56
CA GLU A 53 5.10 2.56 -8.14
C GLU A 53 6.11 2.50 -6.98
N SER A 54 5.80 1.74 -5.92
CA SER A 54 6.66 1.71 -4.73
C SER A 54 7.96 0.94 -4.89
N VAL A 55 8.02 -0.09 -5.73
CA VAL A 55 9.19 -0.98 -5.85
C VAL A 55 10.05 -0.61 -7.06
N LEU A 56 9.44 -0.25 -8.19
CA LEU A 56 10.18 0.10 -9.41
C LEU A 56 10.63 1.56 -9.39
N GLU A 57 9.75 2.51 -9.07
CA GLU A 57 10.10 3.94 -9.12
C GLU A 57 10.97 4.38 -7.96
N SER A 58 10.84 3.76 -6.79
CA SER A 58 11.70 4.08 -5.63
C SER A 58 13.16 3.71 -5.86
N GLY A 59 13.47 2.91 -6.88
CA GLY A 59 14.81 2.35 -7.11
C GLY A 59 15.27 1.39 -6.01
N VAL A 60 14.40 1.04 -5.04
CA VAL A 60 14.73 0.12 -3.95
C VAL A 60 15.08 -1.24 -4.50
N LEU A 61 14.31 -1.76 -5.45
CA LEU A 61 14.62 -3.05 -6.06
C LEU A 61 15.96 -3.03 -6.78
N LYS A 62 16.22 -1.99 -7.56
CA LYS A 62 17.49 -1.82 -8.27
C LYS A 62 18.67 -1.77 -7.30
N THR A 63 18.52 -1.01 -6.21
CA THR A 63 19.52 -0.89 -5.15
C THR A 63 19.73 -2.23 -4.43
N ALA A 64 18.64 -2.92 -4.10
CA ALA A 64 18.68 -4.17 -3.38
C ALA A 64 19.25 -5.31 -4.25
N ILE A 65 18.91 -5.37 -5.54
CA ILE A 65 19.53 -6.28 -6.51
C ILE A 65 21.02 -5.97 -6.61
N ARG A 66 21.40 -4.70 -6.81
CA ARG A 66 22.80 -4.28 -6.92
C ARG A 66 23.62 -4.66 -5.69
N GLU A 67 23.08 -4.46 -4.49
CA GLU A 67 23.78 -4.77 -3.24
C GLU A 67 23.81 -6.27 -2.97
N ASN A 68 22.71 -7.00 -3.19
CA ASN A 68 22.69 -8.43 -2.86
C ASN A 68 23.38 -9.31 -3.92
N LEU A 69 23.22 -9.04 -5.22
CA LEU A 69 23.90 -9.84 -6.26
C LEU A 69 25.42 -9.62 -6.24
N LEU A 70 25.89 -8.40 -5.94
CA LEU A 70 27.30 -8.07 -6.04
C LEU A 70 28.06 -8.22 -4.72
N THR A 71 27.37 -8.07 -3.58
CA THR A 71 28.01 -8.15 -2.26
C THR A 71 27.77 -9.49 -1.57
N ARG A 72 26.68 -10.19 -1.89
CA ARG A 72 26.27 -11.42 -1.19
C ARG A 72 26.44 -12.70 -2.02
N ALA A 73 27.27 -12.67 -3.05
CA ALA A 73 27.78 -13.88 -3.70
C ALA A 73 28.75 -14.68 -2.77
N GLU A 74 28.59 -14.59 -1.45
CA GLU A 74 29.04 -15.61 -0.50
C GLU A 74 28.06 -16.79 -0.60
N PHE A 75 28.22 -17.59 -1.65
CA PHE A 75 27.63 -18.92 -1.67
C PHE A 75 28.26 -19.73 -0.55
N ASP A 76 27.42 -20.51 0.14
CA ASP A 76 27.76 -21.29 1.32
C ASP A 76 29.13 -21.98 1.19
N PRO A 77 30.14 -21.61 2.02
CA PRO A 77 31.46 -22.23 1.99
C PRO A 77 31.40 -23.73 2.28
N ALA A 78 30.30 -24.25 2.85
CA ALA A 78 30.09 -25.68 3.04
C ALA A 78 29.97 -26.48 1.72
N GLN A 79 29.69 -25.82 0.58
CA GLN A 79 29.65 -26.48 -0.74
C GLN A 79 30.93 -26.28 -1.58
N GLY A 80 31.94 -25.54 -1.09
CA GLY A 80 33.26 -25.46 -1.73
C GLY A 80 33.33 -24.92 -3.16
N GLN A 81 32.23 -24.37 -3.71
CA GLN A 81 32.12 -23.87 -5.09
C GLN A 81 31.67 -22.40 -5.18
N GLY A 82 31.67 -21.68 -4.06
CA GLY A 82 30.84 -20.48 -3.92
C GLY A 82 31.50 -19.10 -4.08
N ASP A 83 32.82 -18.98 -3.96
CA ASP A 83 33.47 -17.67 -3.71
C ASP A 83 34.00 -16.97 -4.98
N ASP A 84 33.78 -17.56 -6.16
CA ASP A 84 34.47 -17.12 -7.37
C ASP A 84 33.80 -15.92 -8.05
N LEU A 85 32.46 -15.83 -8.06
CA LEU A 85 31.78 -14.75 -8.80
C LEU A 85 32.02 -13.36 -8.22
N GLY A 86 31.98 -13.23 -6.88
CA GLY A 86 32.24 -11.94 -6.21
C GLY A 86 33.63 -11.41 -6.52
N ARG A 87 34.61 -12.31 -6.69
CA ARG A 87 35.99 -11.96 -7.09
C ARG A 87 36.05 -11.37 -8.49
N TYR A 88 35.37 -11.97 -9.47
CA TYR A 88 35.34 -11.49 -10.86
C TYR A 88 34.65 -10.13 -10.99
N LEU A 89 33.63 -9.87 -10.15
CA LEU A 89 32.84 -8.63 -10.21
C LEU A 89 33.43 -7.48 -9.38
N LYS A 90 34.49 -7.73 -8.60
CA LYS A 90 35.10 -6.76 -7.68
C LYS A 90 35.55 -5.48 -8.37
N TYR A 91 36.05 -5.59 -9.60
CA TYR A 91 36.63 -4.46 -10.34
C TYR A 91 35.60 -3.65 -11.16
N LEU A 92 34.34 -4.10 -11.22
CA LEU A 92 33.31 -3.38 -11.95
C LEU A 92 33.02 -2.01 -11.34
N SER A 93 33.12 -0.97 -12.17
CA SER A 93 32.66 0.37 -11.84
C SER A 93 31.14 0.42 -11.66
N PRO A 94 30.59 1.43 -10.94
CA PRO A 94 29.14 1.60 -10.80
C PRO A 94 28.38 1.66 -12.13
N ALA A 95 28.99 2.25 -13.17
CA ALA A 95 28.40 2.34 -14.51
C ALA A 95 28.37 0.98 -15.22
N GLN A 96 29.45 0.21 -15.16
CA GLN A 96 29.49 -1.15 -15.74
C GLN A 96 28.52 -2.11 -15.03
N ARG A 97 28.34 -1.97 -13.71
CA ARG A 97 27.32 -2.75 -12.97
C ARG A 97 25.91 -2.47 -13.48
N GLU A 98 25.62 -1.22 -13.82
CA GLU A 98 24.34 -0.83 -14.38
C GLU A 98 24.15 -1.38 -15.80
N GLU A 99 25.17 -1.30 -16.63
CA GLU A 99 25.16 -1.86 -17.98
C GLU A 99 24.93 -3.38 -17.95
N ILE A 100 25.60 -4.08 -17.05
CA ILE A 100 25.40 -5.51 -16.81
C ILE A 100 23.96 -5.78 -16.36
N TYR A 101 23.41 -5.00 -15.43
CA TYR A 101 22.02 -5.16 -14.99
C TYR A 101 21.03 -5.05 -16.17
N ILE A 102 21.20 -4.04 -17.02
CA ILE A 102 20.37 -3.83 -18.22
C ILE A 102 20.58 -4.97 -19.24
N ALA A 103 21.80 -5.50 -19.34
CA ALA A 103 22.12 -6.62 -20.22
C ALA A 103 21.55 -7.95 -19.72
N LEU A 104 21.45 -8.17 -18.41
CA LEU A 104 20.94 -9.40 -17.81
C LEU A 104 19.41 -9.42 -17.74
N ILE A 105 18.78 -8.34 -17.25
CA ILE A 105 17.34 -8.30 -16.97
C ILE A 105 16.64 -7.51 -18.09
N PRO A 106 15.76 -8.16 -18.89
CA PRO A 106 15.00 -7.46 -19.91
C PRO A 106 14.14 -6.33 -19.34
N PRO A 107 13.92 -5.24 -20.09
CA PRO A 107 13.03 -4.17 -19.66
C PRO A 107 11.63 -4.75 -19.39
N ASN A 108 10.97 -4.25 -18.34
CA ASN A 108 9.63 -4.64 -17.90
C ASN A 108 9.47 -6.10 -17.44
N TRP A 109 10.51 -6.93 -17.49
CA TRP A 109 10.42 -8.33 -17.04
C TRP A 109 9.98 -8.42 -15.58
N ILE A 110 10.56 -7.60 -14.71
CA ILE A 110 10.22 -7.54 -13.29
C ILE A 110 8.74 -7.17 -13.09
N GLU A 111 8.25 -6.17 -13.81
CA GLU A 111 6.84 -5.75 -13.73
C GLU A 111 5.91 -6.89 -14.16
N GLN A 112 6.25 -7.60 -15.24
CA GLN A 112 5.52 -8.78 -15.70
C GLN A 112 5.52 -9.89 -14.65
N GLN A 113 6.67 -10.16 -14.02
CA GLN A 113 6.76 -11.17 -12.95
C GLN A 113 5.94 -10.78 -11.72
N ILE A 114 5.96 -9.52 -11.29
CA ILE A 114 5.13 -9.05 -10.17
C ILE A 114 3.65 -9.24 -10.50
N ASN A 115 3.23 -8.85 -11.70
CA ASN A 115 1.85 -9.02 -12.16
C ASN A 115 1.43 -10.49 -12.22
N GLN A 116 2.30 -11.36 -12.73
CA GLN A 116 2.06 -12.80 -12.81
C GLN A 116 1.97 -13.43 -11.41
N VAL A 117 2.96 -13.19 -10.55
CA VAL A 117 3.00 -13.73 -9.18
C VAL A 117 1.78 -13.29 -8.37
N LEU A 118 1.39 -12.01 -8.46
CA LEU A 118 0.17 -11.54 -7.82
C LEU A 118 -1.07 -12.22 -8.43
N GLY A 119 -1.15 -12.31 -9.75
CA GLY A 119 -2.24 -12.99 -10.44
C GLY A 119 -2.41 -14.44 -9.97
N ASP A 120 -1.32 -15.20 -9.91
CA ASP A 120 -1.31 -16.58 -9.43
C ASP A 120 -1.68 -16.70 -7.95
N LEU A 121 -1.21 -15.76 -7.11
CA LEU A 121 -1.57 -15.70 -5.70
C LEU A 121 -3.07 -15.46 -5.50
N TYR A 122 -3.66 -14.52 -6.23
CA TYR A 122 -5.11 -14.26 -6.18
C TYR A 122 -5.92 -15.42 -6.75
N ALA A 123 -5.48 -16.00 -7.87
CA ALA A 123 -6.11 -17.18 -8.44
C ALA A 123 -6.10 -18.34 -7.43
N TRP A 124 -4.99 -18.56 -6.72
CA TRP A 124 -4.95 -19.55 -5.64
C TRP A 124 -5.87 -19.18 -4.47
N LEU A 125 -5.93 -17.91 -4.08
CA LEU A 125 -6.82 -17.46 -3.00
C LEU A 125 -8.30 -17.67 -3.35
N ASP A 126 -8.68 -17.53 -4.62
CA ASP A 126 -10.07 -17.66 -5.09
C ASP A 126 -10.48 -19.09 -5.47
N ASP A 127 -9.53 -19.94 -5.89
CA ASP A 127 -9.76 -21.33 -6.31
C ASP A 127 -9.79 -22.33 -5.13
N ASP A 128 -10.17 -23.59 -5.32
CA ASP A 128 -10.21 -24.63 -4.28
C ASP A 128 -8.89 -25.41 -4.13
N ARG A 129 -7.86 -25.07 -4.92
CA ARG A 129 -6.52 -25.67 -4.82
C ARG A 129 -5.91 -25.49 -3.43
N THR A 130 -5.32 -26.56 -2.88
CA THR A 130 -4.68 -26.54 -1.56
C THR A 130 -3.38 -25.74 -1.57
N LEU A 131 -2.54 -25.94 -2.60
CA LEU A 131 -1.24 -25.30 -2.73
C LEU A 131 -1.22 -24.22 -3.82
N PRO A 132 -0.56 -23.08 -3.57
CA PRO A 132 -0.30 -22.08 -4.59
C PRO A 132 0.72 -22.60 -5.60
N VAL A 133 0.43 -22.44 -6.89
CA VAL A 133 1.38 -22.71 -7.98
C VAL A 133 1.86 -21.36 -8.49
N ILE A 134 2.95 -20.87 -7.89
CA ILE A 134 3.58 -19.60 -8.27
C ILE A 134 4.89 -19.94 -8.97
N THR A 135 4.98 -19.54 -10.24
CA THR A 135 6.15 -19.80 -11.08
C THR A 135 6.74 -18.50 -11.60
N LEU A 136 8.06 -18.40 -11.57
CA LEU A 136 8.82 -17.34 -12.24
C LEU A 136 9.09 -17.76 -13.68
N ASP A 137 8.76 -16.92 -14.64
CA ASP A 137 9.13 -17.12 -16.04
C ASP A 137 10.55 -16.59 -16.28
N LEU A 138 11.48 -17.52 -16.53
CA LEU A 138 12.89 -17.23 -16.80
C LEU A 138 13.18 -17.18 -18.30
N GLN A 139 12.21 -17.53 -19.16
CA GLN A 139 12.40 -17.56 -20.61
C GLN A 139 12.87 -16.20 -21.18
N PRO A 140 12.34 -15.03 -20.75
CA PRO A 140 12.80 -13.74 -21.26
C PRO A 140 14.26 -13.45 -20.89
N ILE A 141 14.67 -13.78 -19.66
CA ILE A 141 16.05 -13.63 -19.20
C ILE A 141 16.96 -14.55 -20.02
N LYS A 142 16.63 -15.84 -20.10
CA LYS A 142 17.38 -16.84 -20.87
C LYS A 142 17.54 -16.42 -22.33
N THR A 143 16.47 -15.94 -22.96
CA THR A 143 16.49 -15.47 -24.35
C THR A 143 17.38 -14.24 -24.51
N ASN A 144 17.31 -13.29 -23.57
CA ASN A 144 18.12 -12.06 -23.63
C ASN A 144 19.61 -12.35 -23.42
N LEU A 145 19.94 -13.27 -22.51
CA LEU A 145 21.29 -13.77 -22.29
C LEU A 145 21.88 -14.40 -23.57
N LEU A 146 21.12 -15.31 -24.20
CA LEU A 146 21.55 -16.01 -25.42
C LEU A 146 21.60 -15.11 -26.68
N ARG A 147 20.91 -13.96 -26.68
CA ARG A 147 20.97 -12.96 -27.77
C ARG A 147 22.12 -11.95 -27.61
N GLY A 148 23.20 -12.35 -26.96
CA GLY A 148 24.39 -11.52 -26.75
C GLY A 148 24.39 -10.73 -25.43
N GLY A 149 23.45 -10.99 -24.51
CA GLY A 149 23.56 -10.53 -23.13
C GLY A 149 24.78 -11.12 -22.43
N ILE A 150 25.09 -12.40 -22.67
CA ILE A 150 26.27 -13.08 -22.13
C ILE A 150 27.56 -12.44 -22.65
N ASN A 151 27.68 -12.24 -23.97
CA ASN A 151 28.88 -11.64 -24.54
C ASN A 151 29.16 -10.25 -23.94
N ARG A 152 28.15 -9.38 -23.87
CA ARG A 152 28.27 -8.06 -23.23
C ARG A 152 28.65 -8.14 -21.75
N PHE A 153 28.08 -9.10 -21.03
CA PHE A 153 28.42 -9.34 -19.63
C PHE A 153 29.88 -9.75 -19.45
N VAL A 154 30.34 -10.75 -20.21
CA VAL A 154 31.71 -11.27 -20.13
C VAL A 154 32.72 -10.19 -20.53
N ASP A 155 32.47 -9.49 -21.64
CA ASP A 155 33.30 -8.38 -22.12
C ASP A 155 33.42 -7.28 -21.06
N SER A 156 32.30 -6.84 -20.48
CA SER A 156 32.28 -5.82 -19.41
C SER A 156 33.05 -6.25 -18.16
N VAL A 157 33.00 -7.54 -17.81
CA VAL A 157 33.72 -8.09 -16.65
C VAL A 157 35.21 -8.12 -16.93
N VAL A 158 35.63 -8.64 -18.08
CA VAL A 158 37.04 -8.73 -18.47
C VAL A 158 37.66 -7.34 -18.61
N ASP A 159 36.96 -6.39 -19.22
CA ASP A 159 37.40 -5.00 -19.38
C ASP A 159 37.50 -4.23 -18.05
N SER A 160 36.83 -4.74 -17.01
CA SER A 160 36.95 -4.15 -15.67
C SER A 160 38.25 -4.54 -14.97
N TRP A 161 38.90 -5.62 -15.41
CA TRP A 161 40.11 -6.13 -14.75
C TRP A 161 41.33 -5.24 -15.05
N PRO A 162 42.31 -5.17 -14.13
CA PRO A 162 43.54 -4.42 -14.39
C PRO A 162 44.37 -5.12 -15.47
N SER A 163 45.08 -4.36 -16.30
CA SER A 163 45.92 -4.95 -17.36
C SER A 163 46.98 -5.91 -16.80
N CYS A 164 47.13 -7.08 -17.44
CA CYS A 164 48.11 -8.09 -17.03
C CYS A 164 49.55 -7.61 -17.22
N LYS A 165 50.41 -7.92 -16.25
CA LYS A 165 51.87 -7.86 -16.44
C LYS A 165 52.33 -9.03 -17.33
N PRO A 166 53.45 -8.90 -18.06
CA PRO A 166 53.95 -9.96 -18.94
C PRO A 166 54.08 -11.33 -18.24
N GLU A 167 54.53 -11.36 -16.99
CA GLU A 167 54.71 -12.59 -16.22
C GLU A 167 53.36 -13.25 -15.88
N GLN A 168 52.30 -12.45 -15.70
CA GLN A 168 50.95 -12.95 -15.44
C GLN A 168 50.29 -13.51 -16.69
N VAL A 169 50.64 -12.97 -17.87
CA VAL A 169 50.14 -13.49 -19.15
C VAL A 169 50.65 -14.90 -19.39
N GLU A 170 51.91 -15.20 -19.06
CA GLU A 170 52.48 -16.55 -19.18
C GLU A 170 51.76 -17.55 -18.26
N VAL A 171 51.49 -17.17 -17.00
CA VAL A 171 50.73 -17.99 -16.06
C VAL A 171 49.30 -18.22 -16.53
N LEU A 172 48.61 -17.15 -16.93
CA LEU A 172 47.24 -17.22 -17.47
C LEU A 172 47.19 -18.15 -18.68
N GLN A 173 48.17 -18.05 -19.59
CA GLN A 173 48.21 -18.87 -20.78
C GLN A 173 48.40 -20.36 -20.45
N GLY A 174 49.26 -20.69 -19.48
CA GLY A 174 49.43 -22.07 -19.01
C GLY A 174 48.17 -22.61 -18.34
N GLU A 175 47.62 -21.90 -17.36
CA GLU A 175 46.46 -22.35 -16.58
C GLU A 175 45.18 -22.43 -17.42
N PHE A 176 44.94 -21.45 -18.29
CA PHE A 176 43.73 -21.37 -19.10
C PHE A 176 43.72 -22.40 -20.22
N ILE A 177 44.84 -22.56 -20.95
CA ILE A 177 44.92 -23.48 -22.09
C ILE A 177 45.02 -24.93 -21.62
N GLU A 178 45.83 -25.21 -20.59
CA GLU A 178 46.09 -26.59 -20.16
C GLU A 178 45.09 -27.08 -19.11
N GLY A 179 44.64 -26.19 -18.23
CA GLY A 179 43.79 -26.54 -17.10
C GLY A 179 42.29 -26.30 -17.33
N GLY A 180 41.92 -25.46 -18.30
CA GLY A 180 40.53 -25.03 -18.50
C GLY A 180 39.93 -24.33 -17.27
N ARG A 181 40.78 -23.81 -16.38
CA ARG A 181 40.39 -23.11 -15.15
C ARG A 181 40.76 -21.64 -15.28
N LEU A 182 39.94 -20.78 -14.68
CA LEU A 182 40.27 -19.37 -14.53
C LEU A 182 41.36 -19.24 -13.45
N PRO A 183 42.39 -18.41 -13.67
CA PRO A 183 43.47 -18.24 -12.70
C PRO A 183 42.96 -17.58 -11.43
N GLU A 184 43.67 -17.80 -10.31
CA GLU A 184 43.37 -17.11 -9.05
C GLU A 184 43.61 -15.59 -9.15
N THR A 185 44.55 -15.19 -10.00
CA THR A 185 44.90 -13.77 -10.20
C THR A 185 44.17 -13.21 -11.42
N LEU A 186 43.30 -12.24 -11.18
CA LEU A 186 42.50 -11.59 -12.22
C LEU A 186 43.24 -10.40 -12.84
N CYS A 187 43.45 -10.47 -14.15
CA CYS A 187 43.95 -9.37 -14.94
C CYS A 187 43.43 -9.48 -16.39
N GLU A 188 43.34 -8.35 -17.08
CA GLU A 188 42.93 -8.26 -18.47
C GLU A 188 44.11 -8.63 -19.39
N PRO A 189 44.03 -9.73 -20.16
CA PRO A 189 45.11 -10.13 -21.06
C PRO A 189 45.18 -9.25 -22.32
N PRO A 190 46.34 -9.14 -22.97
CA PRO A 190 46.45 -8.47 -24.26
C PRO A 190 45.82 -9.31 -25.40
N GLU A 191 45.47 -8.67 -26.51
CA GLU A 191 45.08 -9.37 -27.74
C GLU A 191 46.26 -10.18 -28.31
N PRO A 192 46.03 -11.38 -28.89
CA PRO A 192 44.73 -12.00 -29.20
C PRO A 192 44.15 -12.89 -28.07
N LEU A 193 44.80 -12.94 -26.90
CA LEU A 193 44.42 -13.87 -25.83
C LEU A 193 43.10 -13.46 -25.18
N ARG A 194 42.84 -12.15 -25.06
CA ARG A 194 41.56 -11.58 -24.59
C ARG A 194 40.37 -12.10 -25.38
N GLY A 195 40.36 -11.92 -26.70
CA GLY A 195 39.25 -12.41 -27.54
C GLY A 195 38.97 -13.89 -27.35
N ARG A 196 40.02 -14.73 -27.32
CA ARG A 196 39.86 -16.19 -27.07
C ARG A 196 39.27 -16.51 -25.70
N MET A 197 39.68 -15.76 -24.67
CA MET A 197 39.15 -15.94 -23.32
C MET A 197 37.67 -15.57 -23.25
N VAL A 198 37.30 -14.41 -23.81
CA VAL A 198 35.91 -13.95 -23.89
C VAL A 198 35.05 -14.96 -24.67
N ASP A 199 35.53 -15.46 -25.81
CA ASP A 199 34.81 -16.45 -26.62
C ASP A 199 34.58 -17.75 -25.84
N LEU A 200 35.62 -18.30 -25.21
CA LEU A 200 35.52 -19.56 -24.48
C LEU A 200 34.57 -19.45 -23.28
N VAL A 201 34.70 -18.36 -22.51
CA VAL A 201 33.84 -18.09 -21.35
C VAL A 201 32.40 -17.87 -21.80
N THR A 202 32.19 -17.15 -22.91
CA THR A 202 30.86 -16.96 -23.50
C THR A 202 30.23 -18.29 -23.90
N ILE A 203 30.96 -19.17 -24.58
CA ILE A 203 30.47 -20.51 -24.96
C ILE A 203 30.09 -21.31 -23.71
N ALA A 204 30.91 -21.28 -22.67
CA ALA A 204 30.62 -21.97 -21.41
C ALA A 204 29.34 -21.45 -20.73
N PHE A 205 29.18 -20.12 -20.66
CA PHE A 205 27.96 -19.51 -20.12
C PHE A 205 26.73 -19.75 -20.99
N GLU A 206 26.85 -19.78 -22.31
CA GLU A 206 25.75 -20.11 -23.21
C GLU A 206 25.26 -21.54 -22.97
N GLU A 207 26.17 -22.50 -22.81
CA GLU A 207 25.82 -23.89 -22.52
C GLU A 207 25.11 -24.03 -21.17
N GLN A 208 25.63 -23.39 -20.11
CA GLN A 208 24.95 -23.35 -18.81
C GLN A 208 23.58 -22.66 -18.88
N THR A 209 23.49 -21.56 -19.64
CA THR A 209 22.23 -20.82 -19.82
C THR A 209 21.18 -21.64 -20.55
N ARG A 210 21.58 -22.50 -21.50
CA ARG A 210 20.66 -23.42 -22.20
C ARG A 210 20.05 -24.46 -21.25
N GLN A 211 20.80 -24.85 -20.22
CA GLN A 211 20.36 -25.82 -19.20
C GLN A 211 19.43 -25.21 -18.14
N LEU A 212 19.37 -23.87 -18.03
CA LEU A 212 18.41 -23.20 -17.14
C LEU A 212 16.97 -23.57 -17.55
N PRO A 213 16.10 -23.92 -16.59
CA PRO A 213 14.70 -24.18 -16.89
C PRO A 213 14.01 -22.89 -17.34
N ASP A 214 13.02 -23.01 -18.22
CA ASP A 214 12.28 -21.84 -18.70
C ASP A 214 11.36 -21.25 -17.61
N SER A 215 11.02 -22.03 -16.58
CA SER A 215 10.26 -21.58 -15.41
C SER A 215 10.79 -22.17 -14.11
N ALA A 216 10.80 -21.40 -13.02
CA ALA A 216 11.18 -21.85 -11.69
C ALA A 216 10.03 -21.69 -10.68
N PRO A 217 9.63 -22.73 -9.92
CA PRO A 217 8.64 -22.59 -8.87
C PRO A 217 9.21 -21.78 -7.69
N LEU A 218 8.48 -20.76 -7.22
CA LEU A 218 8.90 -19.95 -6.06
C LEU A 218 8.71 -20.67 -4.72
N ILE A 219 7.73 -21.56 -4.66
CA ILE A 219 7.36 -22.25 -3.43
C ILE A 219 7.91 -23.66 -3.53
N GLU A 220 8.93 -23.93 -2.71
CA GLU A 220 9.46 -25.27 -2.53
C GLU A 220 8.39 -26.19 -1.93
N ARG A 221 8.33 -27.43 -2.42
CA ARG A 221 7.36 -28.44 -1.96
C ARG A 221 7.58 -28.90 -0.50
N SER A 222 8.56 -28.34 0.20
CA SER A 222 8.95 -28.71 1.56
C SER A 222 8.03 -28.15 2.64
N ALA A 223 7.26 -27.09 2.35
CA ALA A 223 6.35 -26.49 3.31
C ALA A 223 5.10 -27.37 3.55
N SER A 224 4.63 -27.40 4.79
CA SER A 224 3.54 -28.30 5.19
C SER A 224 2.21 -27.87 4.55
N VAL A 225 1.52 -28.80 3.90
CA VAL A 225 0.23 -28.53 3.22
C VAL A 225 -0.80 -27.95 4.21
N GLY A 226 -0.75 -28.37 5.48
CA GLY A 226 -1.64 -27.89 6.54
C GLY A 226 -1.49 -26.40 6.83
N GLU A 227 -0.27 -25.86 6.85
CA GLU A 227 -0.02 -24.43 7.08
C GLU A 227 -0.62 -23.56 5.98
N PHE A 228 -0.49 -23.98 4.70
CA PHE A 228 -1.07 -23.23 3.59
C PHE A 228 -2.59 -23.22 3.60
N ILE A 229 -3.23 -24.33 3.99
CA ILE A 229 -4.69 -24.39 4.10
C ILE A 229 -5.18 -23.43 5.19
N ALA A 230 -4.55 -23.45 6.37
CA ALA A 230 -4.89 -22.54 7.46
C ALA A 230 -4.65 -21.07 7.09
N LEU A 231 -3.52 -20.77 6.45
CA LEU A 231 -3.20 -19.43 5.96
C LEU A 231 -4.23 -18.94 4.94
N LYS A 232 -4.62 -19.81 4.00
CA LYS A 232 -5.64 -19.49 2.98
C LYS A 232 -6.99 -19.17 3.60
N GLU A 233 -7.45 -19.99 4.55
CA GLU A 233 -8.71 -19.77 5.26
C GLU A 233 -8.67 -18.46 6.06
N GLN A 234 -7.56 -18.19 6.74
CA GLN A 234 -7.34 -16.93 7.45
C GLN A 234 -7.37 -15.73 6.50
N LEU A 235 -6.71 -15.81 5.34
CA LEU A 235 -6.71 -14.73 4.34
C LEU A 235 -8.11 -14.51 3.75
N ARG A 236 -8.87 -15.58 3.47
CA ARG A 236 -10.27 -15.48 3.02
C ARG A 236 -11.15 -14.84 4.08
N PHE A 237 -10.99 -15.22 5.34
CA PHE A 237 -11.72 -14.63 6.46
C PHE A 237 -11.39 -13.15 6.63
N ILE A 238 -10.10 -12.78 6.59
CA ILE A 238 -9.65 -11.38 6.65
C ILE A 238 -10.22 -10.58 5.47
N ARG A 239 -10.16 -11.14 4.25
CA ARG A 239 -10.75 -10.52 3.05
C ARG A 239 -12.25 -10.29 3.22
N ALA A 240 -12.97 -11.29 3.70
CA ALA A 240 -14.40 -11.18 3.97
C ALA A 240 -14.68 -10.10 5.03
N LEU A 241 -13.95 -10.09 6.15
CA LEU A 241 -14.09 -9.10 7.21
C LEU A 241 -13.78 -7.68 6.71
N MET A 242 -12.73 -7.49 5.91
CA MET A 242 -12.37 -6.19 5.35
C MET A 242 -13.38 -5.70 4.31
N LEU A 243 -13.91 -6.59 3.45
CA LEU A 243 -14.86 -6.23 2.40
C LEU A 243 -16.29 -6.02 2.92
N TRP A 244 -16.72 -6.84 3.89
CA TRP A 244 -18.08 -6.85 4.44
C TRP A 244 -18.20 -6.17 5.81
N GLY A 245 -17.09 -5.80 6.44
CA GLY A 245 -17.07 -5.19 7.77
C GLY A 245 -17.87 -3.90 7.90
N TRP A 246 -18.09 -3.18 6.80
CA TRP A 246 -18.95 -1.98 6.76
C TRP A 246 -20.45 -2.28 6.98
N MET A 247 -20.90 -3.54 6.81
CA MET A 247 -22.28 -3.91 7.10
C MET A 247 -22.57 -3.93 8.60
N LEU A 248 -21.56 -4.14 9.46
CA LEU A 248 -21.71 -4.12 10.91
C LEU A 248 -22.10 -2.73 11.47
N PRO A 249 -21.40 -1.63 11.16
CA PRO A 249 -21.85 -0.31 11.60
C PRO A 249 -23.19 0.06 10.95
N LEU A 250 -23.45 -0.36 9.71
CA LEU A 250 -24.74 -0.10 9.06
C LEU A 250 -25.90 -0.83 9.75
N SER A 251 -25.71 -2.09 10.14
CA SER A 251 -26.72 -2.86 10.87
C SER A 251 -26.96 -2.27 12.25
N LEU A 252 -25.90 -1.92 13.00
CA LEU A 252 -26.01 -1.22 14.28
C LEU A 252 -26.80 0.09 14.16
N LEU A 253 -26.53 0.88 13.12
CA LEU A 253 -27.24 2.11 12.83
C LEU A 253 -28.74 1.86 12.54
N GLY A 254 -29.04 0.80 11.79
CA GLY A 254 -30.42 0.33 11.54
C GLY A 254 -31.15 -0.14 12.81
N LEU A 255 -30.46 -0.88 13.70
CA LEU A 255 -31.02 -1.29 14.99
C LEU A 255 -31.29 -0.07 15.89
N ILE A 256 -30.36 0.89 15.96
CA ILE A 256 -30.58 2.15 16.69
C ILE A 256 -31.81 2.87 16.15
N MET A 257 -32.00 2.88 14.82
CA MET A 257 -33.19 3.46 14.20
C MET A 257 -34.48 2.75 14.65
N ALA A 258 -34.51 1.41 14.61
CA ALA A 258 -35.68 0.63 14.98
C ALA A 258 -36.07 0.80 16.45
N PHE A 259 -35.10 0.93 17.36
CA PHE A 259 -35.36 0.97 18.81
C PHE A 259 -35.47 2.37 19.41
N ALA A 260 -34.68 3.34 18.92
CA ALA A 260 -34.54 4.65 19.56
C ALA A 260 -35.34 5.77 18.88
N VAL A 261 -35.61 5.66 17.59
CA VAL A 261 -36.23 6.73 16.81
C VAL A 261 -37.75 6.60 16.86
N ARG A 262 -38.38 7.32 17.80
CA ARG A 262 -39.85 7.44 17.86
C ARG A 262 -40.39 8.71 17.22
N ALA A 263 -39.57 9.74 17.12
CA ALA A 263 -39.90 11.01 16.51
C ALA A 263 -38.76 11.51 15.62
N TRP A 264 -39.10 12.32 14.61
CA TRP A 264 -38.13 12.97 13.72
C TRP A 264 -37.11 13.85 14.46
N SER A 265 -37.49 14.39 15.62
CA SER A 265 -36.59 15.13 16.51
C SER A 265 -35.47 14.27 17.09
N ASP A 266 -35.75 12.99 17.35
CA ASP A 266 -34.83 12.06 17.99
C ASP A 266 -33.82 11.49 16.98
N PHE A 267 -34.19 11.45 15.69
CA PHE A 267 -33.34 10.99 14.61
C PHE A 267 -31.99 11.72 14.59
N GLY A 268 -31.99 13.07 14.65
CA GLY A 268 -30.77 13.87 14.61
C GLY A 268 -29.86 13.67 15.83
N ARG A 269 -30.43 13.30 16.98
CA ARG A 269 -29.66 13.04 18.20
C ARG A 269 -29.04 11.63 18.16
N TRP A 270 -29.82 10.62 17.81
CA TRP A 270 -29.39 9.22 17.83
C TRP A 270 -28.55 8.80 16.63
N TRP A 271 -28.68 9.47 15.48
CA TRP A 271 -27.80 9.24 14.33
C TRP A 271 -26.66 10.26 14.28
N GLY A 272 -26.97 11.55 14.48
CA GLY A 272 -26.00 12.62 14.32
C GLY A 272 -24.85 12.55 15.33
N VAL A 273 -25.13 12.25 16.61
CA VAL A 273 -24.08 12.19 17.64
C VAL A 273 -23.15 10.98 17.44
N PRO A 274 -23.64 9.74 17.29
CA PRO A 274 -22.76 8.59 17.07
C PRO A 274 -21.98 8.67 15.75
N LEU A 275 -22.56 9.18 14.67
CA LEU A 275 -21.84 9.39 13.41
C LEU A 275 -20.73 10.44 13.55
N LEU A 276 -21.00 11.56 14.24
CA LEU A 276 -19.98 12.58 14.48
C LEU A 276 -18.83 12.02 15.33
N LEU A 277 -19.14 11.34 16.44
CA LEU A 277 -18.12 10.72 17.29
C LEU A 277 -17.37 9.57 16.59
N GLY A 278 -18.07 8.77 15.78
CA GLY A 278 -17.47 7.73 14.93
C GLY A 278 -16.54 8.31 13.86
N GLY A 279 -16.93 9.41 13.23
CA GLY A 279 -16.09 10.12 12.27
C GLY A 279 -14.84 10.73 12.91
N VAL A 280 -15.00 11.38 14.07
CA VAL A 280 -13.87 11.93 14.84
C VAL A 280 -12.93 10.84 15.32
N SER A 281 -13.45 9.71 15.83
CA SER A 281 -12.61 8.57 16.23
C SER A 281 -11.89 7.93 15.04
N THR A 282 -12.49 7.91 13.85
CA THR A 282 -11.80 7.50 12.61
C THR A 282 -10.65 8.44 12.26
N LEU A 283 -10.85 9.74 12.44
CA LEU A 283 -9.79 10.74 12.24
C LEU A 283 -8.63 10.53 13.22
N ILE A 284 -8.95 10.32 14.50
CA ILE A 284 -7.96 10.03 15.55
C ILE A 284 -7.18 8.76 15.20
N LEU A 285 -7.88 7.69 14.78
CA LEU A 285 -7.23 6.45 14.35
C LEU A 285 -6.31 6.69 13.15
N ALA A 286 -6.73 7.47 12.15
CA ALA A 286 -5.90 7.77 10.98
C ALA A 286 -4.63 8.57 11.34
N ILE A 287 -4.74 9.54 12.25
CA ILE A 287 -3.60 10.28 12.80
C ILE A 287 -2.69 9.35 13.58
N PHE A 288 -3.26 8.49 14.44
CA PHE A 288 -2.50 7.56 15.26
C PHE A 288 -1.71 6.57 14.40
N LEU A 289 -2.37 5.93 13.42
CA LEU A 289 -1.71 5.07 12.44
C LEU A 289 -0.55 5.81 11.77
N SER A 290 -0.75 7.09 11.42
CA SER A 290 0.29 7.92 10.78
C SER A 290 1.49 8.19 11.66
N GLY A 291 1.28 8.29 12.97
CA GLY A 291 2.36 8.44 13.94
C GLY A 291 3.16 7.15 14.14
N ILE A 292 2.50 5.99 14.18
CA ILE A 292 3.15 4.69 14.46
C ILE A 292 3.63 3.95 13.19
N ARG A 293 3.62 4.62 12.04
CA ARG A 293 3.92 4.00 10.74
C ARG A 293 5.27 3.31 10.71
N GLU A 294 6.32 4.00 11.16
CA GLU A 294 7.71 3.50 11.10
C GLU A 294 7.93 2.32 12.04
N ASP A 295 7.36 2.38 13.24
CA ASP A 295 7.40 1.29 14.22
C ASP A 295 6.61 0.07 13.71
N LEU A 296 5.45 0.29 13.09
CA LEU A 296 4.62 -0.79 12.56
C LEU A 296 5.26 -1.47 11.35
N ILE A 297 5.84 -0.70 10.42
CA ILE A 297 6.54 -1.24 9.26
C ILE A 297 7.79 -1.99 9.71
N SER A 298 8.64 -1.40 10.56
CA SER A 298 9.86 -2.05 11.04
C SER A 298 9.57 -3.31 11.86
N GLY A 299 8.54 -3.29 12.72
CA GLY A 299 8.09 -4.44 13.48
C GLY A 299 7.59 -5.60 12.60
N TRP A 300 6.84 -5.30 11.55
CA TRP A 300 6.42 -6.32 10.58
C TRP A 300 7.59 -6.84 9.74
N VAL A 301 8.42 -5.94 9.22
CA VAL A 301 9.54 -6.27 8.34
C VAL A 301 10.57 -7.16 9.04
N SER A 302 10.86 -6.88 10.31
CA SER A 302 11.78 -7.70 11.11
C SER A 302 11.25 -9.12 11.40
N GLY A 303 9.93 -9.32 11.40
CA GLY A 303 9.29 -10.62 11.64
C GLY A 303 9.32 -11.58 10.43
N VAL A 304 9.46 -11.07 9.20
CA VAL A 304 9.37 -11.89 7.97
C VAL A 304 10.68 -12.60 7.61
N GLY A 305 11.79 -12.27 8.27
CA GLY A 305 13.07 -12.98 8.12
C GLY A 305 14.29 -12.03 8.08
N SER A 306 15.49 -12.60 8.01
CA SER A 306 16.77 -11.87 8.08
C SER A 306 17.31 -11.36 6.72
N GLY A 307 16.58 -11.57 5.63
CA GLY A 307 17.00 -11.15 4.30
C GLY A 307 16.85 -9.63 4.12
N VAL A 308 17.95 -8.87 4.22
CA VAL A 308 18.01 -7.41 3.98
C VAL A 308 17.30 -7.02 2.66
N PHE A 309 17.48 -7.83 1.60
CA PHE A 309 16.77 -7.69 0.33
C PHE A 309 15.24 -7.67 0.50
N LEU A 310 14.69 -8.75 1.04
CA LEU A 310 13.25 -8.91 1.24
C LEU A 310 12.70 -7.83 2.18
N GLN A 311 13.47 -7.45 3.20
CA GLN A 311 13.08 -6.41 4.13
C GLN A 311 12.90 -5.05 3.45
N SER A 312 13.84 -4.65 2.59
CA SER A 312 13.74 -3.38 1.86
C SER A 312 12.55 -3.32 0.89
N ILE A 313 12.30 -4.40 0.15
CA ILE A 313 11.17 -4.50 -0.78
C ILE A 313 9.85 -4.51 0.00
N LEU A 314 9.77 -5.29 1.07
CA LEU A 314 8.58 -5.36 1.90
C LEU A 314 8.29 -4.00 2.57
N ALA A 315 9.31 -3.30 3.04
CA ALA A 315 9.16 -1.96 3.60
C ALA A 315 8.61 -0.96 2.56
N ALA A 316 9.16 -0.96 1.34
CA ALA A 316 8.68 -0.11 0.25
C ALA A 316 7.23 -0.43 -0.14
N ALA A 317 6.90 -1.72 -0.27
CA ALA A 317 5.56 -2.20 -0.55
C ALA A 317 4.55 -1.78 0.53
N LEU A 318 4.90 -2.00 1.81
CA LEU A 318 4.06 -1.60 2.94
C LEU A 318 3.86 -0.09 3.00
N GLU A 319 4.89 0.70 2.75
CA GLU A 319 4.78 2.17 2.68
C GLU A 319 3.83 2.61 1.55
N GLY A 320 3.93 2.01 0.37
CA GLY A 320 3.02 2.28 -0.74
C GLY A 320 1.57 1.94 -0.38
N MET A 321 1.35 0.76 0.21
CA MET A 321 0.03 0.32 0.65
C MET A 321 -0.56 1.19 1.76
N TYR A 322 0.29 1.64 2.67
CA TYR A 322 -0.06 2.55 3.76
C TYR A 322 -0.56 3.89 3.21
N ARG A 323 0.19 4.50 2.28
CA ARG A 323 -0.20 5.75 1.60
C ARG A 323 -1.50 5.59 0.82
N ALA A 324 -1.63 4.52 0.04
CA ALA A 324 -2.82 4.24 -0.75
C ALA A 324 -4.07 3.97 0.14
N GLY A 325 -3.88 3.29 1.27
CA GLY A 325 -4.94 2.96 2.22
C GLY A 325 -5.44 4.16 3.03
N LEU A 326 -4.60 5.10 3.42
CA LEU A 326 -5.01 6.20 4.30
C LEU A 326 -5.71 7.35 3.62
N ARG A 327 -5.31 7.69 2.41
CA ARG A 327 -5.90 8.79 1.65
C ARG A 327 -7.45 8.75 1.62
N PRO A 328 -8.10 7.62 1.29
CA PRO A 328 -9.56 7.52 1.34
C PRO A 328 -10.12 7.50 2.77
N ILE A 329 -9.38 7.07 3.80
CA ILE A 329 -9.85 7.09 5.19
C ILE A 329 -10.07 8.52 5.65
N TRP A 330 -9.15 9.44 5.33
CA TRP A 330 -9.30 10.87 5.62
C TRP A 330 -10.56 11.47 4.97
N LEU A 331 -10.78 11.20 3.68
CA LEU A 331 -11.95 11.70 2.96
C LEU A 331 -13.25 11.12 3.52
N LEU A 332 -13.28 9.83 3.83
CA LEU A 332 -14.45 9.16 4.42
C LEU A 332 -14.73 9.68 5.84
N ALA A 333 -13.69 9.89 6.66
CA ALA A 333 -13.85 10.45 8.00
C ALA A 333 -14.46 11.86 7.94
N LEU A 334 -13.94 12.74 7.08
CA LEU A 334 -14.50 14.09 6.88
C LEU A 334 -15.94 14.05 6.36
N PHE A 335 -16.23 13.15 5.43
CA PHE A 335 -17.59 12.95 4.91
C PHE A 335 -18.55 12.49 6.02
N VAL A 336 -18.15 11.53 6.84
CA VAL A 336 -18.96 11.02 7.97
C VAL A 336 -19.20 12.14 8.99
N ILE A 337 -18.16 12.88 9.39
CA ILE A 337 -18.28 14.03 10.31
C ILE A 337 -19.25 15.07 9.73
N GLY A 338 -19.07 15.43 8.45
CA GLY A 338 -19.93 16.38 7.75
C GLY A 338 -21.38 15.94 7.70
N SER A 339 -21.64 14.66 7.41
CA SER A 339 -22.99 14.08 7.39
C SER A 339 -23.65 14.12 8.77
N GLY A 340 -22.92 13.75 9.84
CA GLY A 340 -23.42 13.81 11.21
C GLY A 340 -23.75 15.24 11.66
N TRP A 341 -22.90 16.20 11.30
CA TRP A 341 -23.13 17.61 11.60
C TRP A 341 -24.33 18.19 10.83
N MET A 342 -24.43 17.86 9.53
CA MET A 342 -25.53 18.31 8.67
C MET A 342 -26.89 17.77 9.16
N LEU A 343 -26.97 16.49 9.52
CA LEU A 343 -28.17 15.88 10.10
C LEU A 343 -28.61 16.59 11.39
N ARG A 344 -27.66 16.89 12.29
CA ARG A 344 -27.95 17.62 13.53
C ARG A 344 -28.46 19.03 13.25
N ARG A 345 -27.90 19.72 12.25
CA ARG A 345 -28.33 21.07 11.86
C ARG A 345 -29.73 21.06 11.21
N LEU A 346 -30.01 20.06 10.37
CA LEU A 346 -31.30 19.91 9.69
C LEU A 346 -32.43 19.68 10.71
N VAL A 347 -32.23 18.77 11.67
CA VAL A 347 -33.23 18.50 12.72
C VAL A 347 -33.46 19.71 13.61
N ARG A 348 -32.40 20.47 13.96
CA ARG A 348 -32.55 21.74 14.67
C ARG A 348 -33.41 22.74 13.89
N ARG A 349 -33.25 22.85 12.57
CA ARG A 349 -34.05 23.74 11.72
C ARG A 349 -35.52 23.32 11.64
N VAL A 350 -35.79 22.02 11.54
CA VAL A 350 -37.17 21.49 11.50
C VAL A 350 -37.88 21.77 12.83
N ASN A 351 -37.21 21.56 13.96
CA ASN A 351 -37.77 21.82 15.28
C ASN A 351 -37.89 23.32 15.61
N ALA A 352 -37.08 24.18 14.98
CA ALA A 352 -37.10 25.62 15.20
C ALA A 352 -38.20 26.36 14.43
N LYS A 353 -39.00 25.69 13.59
CA LYS A 353 -40.17 26.35 12.96
C LYS A 353 -41.15 26.72 14.09
N PRO A 354 -41.29 28.02 14.42
CA PRO A 354 -42.16 28.45 15.50
C PRO A 354 -43.60 28.14 15.12
N GLN A 355 -44.42 27.78 16.11
CA GLN A 355 -45.88 27.74 15.98
C GLN A 355 -46.38 29.13 15.58
N LYS A 356 -46.35 29.43 14.28
CA LYS A 356 -47.00 30.60 13.70
C LYS A 356 -48.49 30.33 13.76
N GLY A 357 -49.17 30.94 14.73
CA GLY A 357 -50.61 31.15 14.70
C GLY A 357 -51.41 30.21 15.59
N SER A 358 -51.42 30.48 16.89
CA SER A 358 -52.61 30.27 17.72
C SER A 358 -52.67 31.35 18.77
N GLU A 359 -52.94 32.57 18.31
CA GLU A 359 -53.65 33.61 19.07
C GLU A 359 -53.96 34.78 18.11
N VAL A 360 -54.97 34.58 17.27
CA VAL A 360 -55.90 35.66 16.93
C VAL A 360 -57.23 35.24 17.52
N GLY A 361 -57.38 35.47 18.83
CA GLY A 361 -58.67 35.49 19.51
C GLY A 361 -59.27 36.90 19.39
N PRO A 362 -60.55 37.04 19.01
CA PRO A 362 -61.14 38.32 18.64
C PRO A 362 -61.67 39.09 19.87
N GLY A 363 -61.39 40.39 19.92
CA GLY A 363 -62.25 41.38 20.57
C GLY A 363 -61.91 41.80 22.00
N THR A 364 -61.29 42.99 22.14
CA THR A 364 -61.69 43.99 23.15
C THR A 364 -61.29 45.39 22.63
N PRO A 365 -62.21 46.37 22.56
CA PRO A 365 -61.93 47.72 22.05
C PRO A 365 -61.53 48.71 23.17
N ALA A 366 -60.87 49.78 22.72
CA ALA A 366 -60.82 51.14 23.28
C ALA A 366 -60.13 51.36 24.65
N GLY A 367 -58.94 51.98 24.59
CA GLY A 367 -58.28 52.61 25.73
C GLY A 367 -57.17 53.56 25.26
N VAL A 368 -57.56 54.80 24.95
CA VAL A 368 -56.75 55.93 24.50
C VAL A 368 -55.79 56.38 25.61
N VAL A 369 -54.47 56.45 25.36
CA VAL A 369 -53.58 57.43 26.01
C VAL A 369 -52.48 57.90 25.03
N THR A 370 -52.35 59.22 25.03
CA THR A 370 -51.62 60.19 24.20
C THR A 370 -50.09 60.19 24.28
N ARG A 371 -49.46 60.18 23.10
CA ARG A 371 -48.48 61.14 22.54
C ARG A 371 -47.66 62.04 23.50
N VAL A 372 -46.34 61.92 23.46
CA VAL A 372 -45.36 63.04 23.59
C VAL A 372 -44.16 62.78 22.67
N LEU A 373 -43.87 63.73 21.78
CA LEU A 373 -42.63 63.94 21.00
C LEU A 373 -41.82 65.04 21.70
N PRO A 374 -40.48 65.09 21.54
CA PRO A 374 -39.86 66.01 20.55
C PRO A 374 -38.71 65.31 19.78
N ALA A 375 -38.61 65.45 18.45
CA ALA A 375 -37.94 66.54 17.71
C ALA A 375 -36.45 66.69 18.06
N GLU A 376 -35.55 66.44 17.09
CA GLU A 376 -34.82 67.50 16.37
C GLU A 376 -33.56 66.96 15.62
N ASN A 377 -33.50 67.25 14.30
CA ASN A 377 -32.33 67.53 13.42
C ASN A 377 -31.12 66.54 13.37
N GLN A 378 -30.37 66.32 12.28
CA GLN A 378 -30.23 66.92 10.95
C GLN A 378 -29.25 66.02 10.14
N ALA A 379 -29.17 66.30 8.83
CA ALA A 379 -28.05 66.05 7.90
C ALA A 379 -27.97 64.72 7.11
N SER A 380 -28.49 64.81 5.87
CA SER A 380 -27.86 64.45 4.58
C SER A 380 -26.33 64.60 4.57
N GLU A 381 -25.45 63.89 3.84
CA GLU A 381 -25.37 63.21 2.52
C GLU A 381 -23.93 62.57 2.48
N PRO A 382 -23.36 62.00 1.40
CA PRO A 382 -23.91 61.32 0.22
C PRO A 382 -23.29 59.90 0.00
N GLU A 383 -23.76 59.22 -1.05
CA GLU A 383 -23.24 57.97 -1.61
C GLU A 383 -21.74 58.03 -1.95
N GLU A 384 -20.97 57.04 -1.49
CA GLU A 384 -19.63 56.76 -1.98
C GLU A 384 -19.64 55.37 -2.62
N GLY A 385 -19.39 55.35 -3.93
CA GLY A 385 -19.44 54.17 -4.78
C GLY A 385 -18.35 53.16 -4.43
N ILE A 386 -18.73 51.88 -4.38
CA ILE A 386 -17.79 50.77 -4.27
C ILE A 386 -17.67 50.14 -5.66
N GLU A 387 -16.54 50.40 -6.31
CA GLU A 387 -16.05 49.72 -7.49
C GLU A 387 -15.93 48.20 -7.26
N PRO A 388 -16.21 47.35 -8.26
CA PRO A 388 -15.85 45.95 -8.22
C PRO A 388 -14.34 45.79 -8.47
N PRO A 389 -13.61 44.97 -7.68
CA PRO A 389 -12.21 44.71 -7.98
C PRO A 389 -12.08 43.91 -9.27
N ALA A 390 -11.43 44.54 -10.25
CA ALA A 390 -10.86 43.88 -11.41
C ALA A 390 -9.66 43.00 -10.98
N GLY A 391 -9.74 41.73 -11.36
CA GLY A 391 -8.66 40.80 -11.70
C GLY A 391 -7.33 40.78 -10.92
N ILE A 392 -7.01 39.62 -10.35
CA ILE A 392 -5.67 39.04 -10.35
C ILE A 392 -5.84 37.55 -10.73
N PHE A 393 -5.03 37.08 -11.67
CA PHE A 393 -5.10 35.83 -12.47
C PHE A 393 -6.07 35.93 -13.67
N GLY A 394 -5.61 36.08 -14.92
CA GLY A 394 -4.33 35.63 -15.47
C GLY A 394 -4.35 34.11 -15.61
#